data_AF-A0A2S8GG20-F1
#
_entry.id   AF-A0A2S8GG20-F1
#
_cell.length_a   1.000
_cell.length_b   1.000
_cell.length_c   1.000
_cell.angle_alpha   90.00
_cell.angle_beta   90.00
_cell.angle_gamma   90.00
#
_symmetry.space_group_name_H-M   'P 1'
#
loop_
_entity.id
_entity.type
_entity.pdbx_description
1 polymer ?
#
loop_
_entity_poly.entity_id
_entity_poly.type
_entity_poly.pdbx_seq_one_letter_code
_entity_poly.pdbx_strand_id
1 'polypeptide(L)'
;MTSRYRGFTLVELLVVIAIIGVLIALLLPAVQQAREAARRMQCTNNLKQIGLAMHNYHDTYQSFPSGFNNYTGWGWAAAILPFVEQRAMYDQINNTQSLMDLSNATILASAQTQLDNYRCPSDVAPALNDKSLPTVVVQEEIAYASYVASMGTNK
;
A
#
# COMPACT_ATOMS: atom_id res chain seq x y z
N MET A 1 -23.02 -13.14 -57.40
CA MET A 1 -21.84 -12.24 -57.39
C MET A 1 -20.76 -12.89 -56.54
N THR A 2 -19.77 -13.51 -57.17
CA THR A 2 -18.65 -14.16 -56.47
C THR A 2 -17.66 -13.10 -56.02
N SER A 3 -17.55 -12.90 -54.70
CA SER A 3 -16.56 -12.01 -54.10
C SER A 3 -15.16 -12.56 -54.37
N ARG A 4 -14.35 -11.81 -55.13
CA ARG A 4 -12.96 -12.16 -55.43
C ARG A 4 -12.12 -11.77 -54.22
N TYR A 5 -11.79 -12.73 -53.36
CA TYR A 5 -10.85 -12.50 -52.27
C TYR A 5 -9.47 -12.19 -52.86
N ARG A 6 -8.99 -10.95 -52.68
CA ARG A 6 -7.61 -10.57 -53.01
C ARG A 6 -6.70 -11.25 -51.98
N GLY A 7 -5.83 -12.15 -52.44
CA GLY A 7 -4.82 -12.77 -51.61
C GLY A 7 -3.76 -11.74 -51.21
N PHE A 8 -3.43 -11.70 -49.92
CA PHE A 8 -2.39 -10.85 -49.36
C PHE A 8 -1.01 -11.45 -49.68
N THR A 9 -0.05 -10.63 -50.10
CA THR A 9 1.31 -11.14 -50.35
C THR A 9 2.07 -11.30 -49.03
N LEU A 10 2.96 -12.30 -48.94
CA LEU A 10 3.79 -12.52 -47.75
C LEU A 10 4.59 -11.27 -47.37
N VAL A 11 5.04 -10.51 -48.37
CA VAL A 11 5.79 -9.26 -48.20
C VAL A 11 4.94 -8.18 -47.54
N GLU A 12 3.70 -7.99 -47.97
CA GLU A 12 2.79 -7.01 -47.34
C GLU A 12 2.57 -7.34 -45.85
N LEU A 13 2.44 -8.63 -45.51
CA LEU A 13 2.31 -9.07 -44.11
C LEU A 13 3.56 -8.77 -43.30
N LEU A 14 4.72 -9.08 -43.87
CA LEU A 14 6.01 -8.89 -43.22
C LEU A 14 6.28 -7.42 -42.91
N VAL A 15 5.96 -6.52 -43.85
CA VAL A 15 6.12 -5.06 -43.63
C VAL A 15 5.21 -4.57 -42.52
N VAL A 16 3.94 -5.01 -42.48
CA VAL A 16 2.98 -4.58 -41.45
C VAL A 16 3.43 -5.04 -40.05
N ILE A 17 3.84 -6.29 -39.89
CA ILE A 17 4.34 -6.77 -38.59
C ILE A 17 5.63 -6.05 -38.17
N ALA A 18 6.50 -5.70 -39.12
CA ALA A 18 7.73 -4.96 -38.84
C ALA A 18 7.42 -3.54 -38.32
N ILE A 19 6.46 -2.84 -38.94
CA ILE A 19 6.02 -1.51 -38.50
C ILE A 19 5.39 -1.60 -37.10
N ILE A 20 4.48 -2.55 -36.86
CA ILE A 20 3.85 -2.74 -35.54
C ILE A 20 4.91 -3.06 -34.47
N GLY A 21 5.88 -3.91 -34.80
CA GLY A 21 6.99 -4.25 -33.90
C GLY A 21 7.82 -3.04 -33.48
N VAL A 22 8.17 -2.16 -34.43
CA VAL A 22 8.90 -0.91 -34.14
C VAL A 22 8.06 0.03 -33.28
N LEU A 23 6.76 0.20 -33.59
CA LEU A 23 5.87 1.05 -32.80
C LEU A 23 5.75 0.56 -31.34
N ILE A 24 5.55 -0.74 -31.13
CA ILE A 24 5.46 -1.33 -29.78
C ILE A 24 6.80 -1.18 -29.03
N ALA A 25 7.93 -1.43 -29.71
CA ALA A 25 9.25 -1.30 -29.09
C ALA A 25 9.53 0.11 -28.58
N LEU A 26 9.04 1.14 -29.29
CA LEU A 26 9.16 2.53 -28.85
C LEU A 26 8.16 2.90 -27.74
N LEU A 27 6.98 2.27 -27.70
CA LEU A 27 5.94 2.55 -26.71
C LEU A 27 6.19 1.88 -25.36
N LEU A 28 6.77 0.68 -25.33
CA LEU A 28 6.91 -0.11 -24.10
C LEU A 28 7.75 0.58 -23.01
N PRO A 29 8.91 1.19 -23.31
CA PRO A 29 9.67 1.98 -22.33
C PRO A 29 8.87 3.18 -21.78
N ALA A 30 8.12 3.86 -22.65
CA ALA A 30 7.34 5.04 -22.27
C ALA A 30 6.17 4.68 -21.36
N VAL A 31 5.46 3.58 -21.64
CA VAL A 31 4.34 3.11 -20.80
C VAL A 31 4.81 2.74 -19.39
N GLN A 32 6.00 2.14 -19.25
CA GLN A 32 6.52 1.78 -17.93
C GLN A 32 6.92 3.02 -17.11
N GLN A 33 7.53 4.01 -17.73
CA GLN A 33 7.82 5.29 -17.08
C GLN A 33 6.54 5.99 -16.61
N ALA A 34 5.50 6.01 -17.46
CA ALA A 34 4.22 6.59 -17.10
C ALA A 34 3.55 5.83 -15.93
N ARG A 35 3.60 4.49 -15.93
CA ARG A 35 3.08 3.67 -14.82
C ARG A 35 3.80 3.95 -13.51
N GLU A 36 5.13 4.02 -13.53
CA GLU A 36 5.90 4.32 -12.32
C GLU A 36 5.67 5.75 -11.83
N ALA A 37 5.54 6.73 -12.73
CA ALA A 37 5.17 8.09 -12.36
C ALA A 37 3.79 8.13 -11.67
N ALA A 38 2.81 7.37 -12.17
CA ALA A 38 1.50 7.25 -11.55
C ALA A 38 1.56 6.58 -10.16
N ARG A 39 2.35 5.50 -10.00
CA ARG A 39 2.57 4.86 -8.68
C ARG A 39 3.23 5.80 -7.68
N ARG A 40 4.25 6.55 -8.10
CA ARG A 40 4.89 7.58 -7.25
C ARG A 40 3.90 8.66 -6.83
N MET A 41 3.05 9.12 -7.76
CA MET A 41 2.00 10.09 -7.45
C MET A 41 1.04 9.55 -6.38
N GLN A 42 0.61 8.29 -6.50
CA GLN A 42 -0.20 7.63 -5.48
C GLN A 42 0.54 7.57 -4.13
N CYS A 43 1.82 7.19 -4.12
CA CYS A 43 2.59 7.16 -2.87
C CYS A 43 2.68 8.54 -2.19
N THR A 44 2.85 9.61 -2.97
CA THR A 44 2.86 10.98 -2.42
C THR A 44 1.48 11.42 -1.93
N ASN A 45 0.40 10.97 -2.58
CA ASN A 45 -0.96 11.28 -2.15
C ASN A 45 -1.32 10.56 -0.85
N ASN A 46 -0.89 9.30 -0.69
CA ASN A 46 -1.02 8.56 0.57
C ASN A 46 -0.34 9.31 1.72
N LEU A 47 0.90 9.79 1.53
CA LEU A 47 1.59 10.62 2.53
C LEU A 47 0.83 11.91 2.87
N LYS A 48 0.24 12.58 1.87
CA LYS A 48 -0.59 13.77 2.11
C LYS A 48 -1.83 13.44 2.94
N GLN A 49 -2.51 12.33 2.63
CA GLN A 49 -3.66 11.87 3.40
C GLN A 49 -3.28 11.56 4.85
N ILE A 50 -2.13 10.89 5.07
CA ILE A 50 -1.60 10.63 6.41
C ILE A 50 -1.29 11.95 7.14
N GLY A 51 -0.64 12.92 6.47
CA GLY A 51 -0.36 14.22 7.06
C GLY A 51 -1.63 14.96 7.48
N LEU A 52 -2.65 14.98 6.62
CA LEU A 52 -3.96 15.56 6.95
C LEU A 52 -4.63 14.84 8.12
N ALA A 53 -4.57 13.51 8.15
CA ALA A 53 -5.11 12.71 9.23
C ALA A 53 -4.42 12.99 10.58
N MET A 54 -3.09 13.19 10.57
CA MET A 54 -2.33 13.58 11.75
C MET A 54 -2.73 14.97 12.26
N HIS A 55 -2.98 15.92 11.36
CA HIS A 55 -3.50 17.24 11.74
C HIS A 55 -4.94 17.17 12.28
N ASN A 56 -5.83 16.40 11.66
CA ASN A 56 -7.18 16.20 12.16
C ASN A 56 -7.20 15.51 13.55
N TYR A 57 -6.27 14.57 13.76
CA TYR A 57 -6.05 13.97 15.07
C TYR A 57 -5.62 15.04 16.08
N HIS A 58 -4.65 15.88 15.73
CA HIS A 58 -4.19 16.98 16.59
C HIS A 58 -5.32 17.98 16.91
N ASP A 59 -6.15 18.35 15.94
CA ASP A 59 -7.28 19.26 16.17
C ASP A 59 -8.30 18.66 17.15
N THR A 60 -8.53 17.34 17.07
CA THR A 60 -9.48 16.61 17.91
C THR A 60 -8.95 16.36 19.33
N TYR A 61 -7.70 15.91 19.44
CA TYR A 61 -7.10 15.43 20.70
C TYR A 61 -6.04 16.38 21.29
N GLN A 62 -5.83 17.55 20.68
CA GLN A 62 -4.90 18.60 21.09
C GLN A 62 -3.45 18.11 21.28
N SER A 63 -3.10 17.00 20.62
CA SER A 63 -1.80 16.32 20.68
C SER A 63 -1.61 15.44 19.45
N PHE A 64 -0.37 15.18 19.05
CA PHE A 64 -0.10 14.16 18.03
C PHE A 64 -0.19 12.75 18.62
N PRO A 65 -0.52 11.73 17.82
CA PRO A 65 -0.62 10.37 18.33
C PRO A 65 0.74 9.87 18.83
N SER A 66 0.73 9.06 19.88
CA SER A 66 1.95 8.37 20.33
C SER A 66 2.49 7.48 19.22
N GLY A 67 3.82 7.45 19.05
CA GLY A 67 4.46 6.54 18.10
C GLY A 67 4.16 5.07 18.38
N PHE A 68 4.02 4.71 19.66
CA PHE A 68 3.72 3.36 20.14
C PHE A 68 3.01 3.41 21.50
N ASN A 69 2.01 2.56 21.71
CA ASN A 69 1.34 2.39 23.00
C ASN A 69 1.83 1.12 23.70
N ASN A 70 2.50 1.26 24.84
CA ASN A 70 3.06 0.12 25.58
C ASN A 70 2.02 -0.85 26.16
N TYR A 71 0.78 -0.41 26.34
CA TYR A 71 -0.29 -1.26 26.86
C TYR A 71 -0.96 -2.09 25.76
N THR A 72 -1.16 -1.48 24.60
CA THR A 72 -1.92 -2.09 23.50
C THR A 72 -1.05 -2.57 22.34
N GLY A 73 0.23 -2.22 22.29
CA GLY A 73 1.14 -2.54 21.17
C GLY A 73 0.84 -1.79 19.87
N TRP A 74 -0.25 -1.03 19.80
CA TRP A 74 -0.63 -0.28 18.61
C TRP A 74 0.20 1.00 18.45
N GLY A 75 0.61 1.29 17.22
CA GLY A 75 1.35 2.50 16.85
C GLY A 75 0.46 3.67 16.43
N TRP A 76 1.10 4.79 16.08
CA TRP A 76 0.42 6.01 15.60
C TRP A 76 -0.55 5.76 14.44
N ALA A 77 -0.23 4.82 13.54
CA ALA A 77 -1.05 4.51 12.37
C ALA A 77 -2.42 3.95 12.76
N ALA A 78 -2.51 3.21 13.86
CA ALA A 78 -3.78 2.73 14.41
C ALA A 78 -4.61 3.89 14.98
N ALA A 79 -3.96 4.85 15.64
CA ALA A 79 -4.63 5.98 16.28
C ALA A 79 -5.30 6.93 15.27
N ILE A 80 -4.75 7.04 14.04
CA ILE A 80 -5.30 7.92 13.01
C ILE A 80 -6.29 7.25 12.05
N LEU A 81 -6.58 5.95 12.20
CA LEU A 81 -7.51 5.21 11.33
C LEU A 81 -8.87 5.93 11.11
N PRO A 82 -9.50 6.55 12.13
CA PRO A 82 -10.75 7.29 11.92
C PRO A 82 -10.63 8.47 10.95
N PHE A 83 -9.43 9.02 10.78
CA PHE A 83 -9.14 10.19 9.96
C PHE A 83 -8.60 9.82 8.56
N VAL A 84 -8.44 8.54 8.26
CA VAL A 84 -8.10 8.00 6.92
C VAL A 84 -9.21 7.11 6.36
N GLU A 85 -10.46 7.35 6.77
CA GLU A 85 -11.64 6.58 6.36
C GLU A 85 -11.60 5.09 6.75
N GLN A 86 -10.86 4.74 7.80
CA GLN A 86 -10.73 3.37 8.33
C GLN A 86 -11.41 3.21 9.69
N ARG A 87 -12.54 3.89 9.91
CA ARG A 87 -13.28 3.86 11.19
C ARG A 87 -13.74 2.46 11.59
N ALA A 88 -14.20 1.65 10.64
CA ALA A 88 -14.61 0.28 10.93
C ALA A 88 -13.48 -0.57 11.52
N MET A 89 -12.25 -0.42 11.00
CA MET A 89 -11.07 -1.08 11.55
C MET A 89 -10.67 -0.49 12.90
N TYR A 90 -10.77 0.83 13.07
CA TYR A 90 -10.52 1.47 14.35
C TYR A 90 -11.43 0.92 15.45
N ASP A 91 -12.73 0.77 15.16
CA ASP A 91 -13.70 0.25 16.11
C ASP A 91 -13.43 -1.25 16.43
N GLN A 92 -12.85 -2.01 15.50
CA GLN A 92 -12.43 -3.40 15.75
C GLN A 92 -11.24 -3.49 16.71
N ILE A 93 -10.25 -2.60 16.58
CA ILE A 93 -9.03 -2.64 17.40
C ILE A 93 -9.16 -1.88 18.74
N ASN A 94 -10.05 -0.88 18.84
CA ASN A 94 -10.18 0.01 19.99
C ASN A 94 -11.04 -0.55 21.15
N ASN A 95 -11.52 -1.78 21.05
CA ASN A 95 -12.52 -2.33 21.98
C ASN A 95 -11.97 -3.26 23.09
N THR A 96 -10.70 -3.13 23.51
CA THR A 96 -9.99 -3.78 24.68
C THR A 96 -8.81 -4.69 24.33
N GLN A 97 -8.47 -4.87 23.07
CA GLN A 97 -7.58 -5.96 22.66
C GLN A 97 -6.20 -5.43 22.22
N SER A 98 -5.16 -5.93 22.89
CA SER A 98 -3.77 -5.56 22.65
C SER A 98 -3.24 -6.31 21.42
N LEU A 99 -2.48 -5.63 20.54
CA LEU A 99 -1.64 -6.26 19.53
C LEU A 99 -0.62 -7.23 20.16
N MET A 100 -0.37 -7.13 21.46
CA MET A 100 0.46 -8.08 22.19
C MET A 100 -0.28 -9.41 22.47
N ASP A 101 -1.59 -9.47 22.25
CA ASP A 101 -2.43 -10.67 22.36
C ASP A 101 -2.87 -11.17 20.97
N LEU A 102 -1.89 -11.47 20.10
CA LEU A 102 -2.13 -12.03 18.77
C LEU A 102 -2.75 -13.45 18.80
N SER A 103 -2.96 -14.04 19.97
CA SER A 103 -3.73 -15.28 20.11
C SER A 103 -5.21 -15.09 19.73
N ASN A 104 -5.68 -13.83 19.71
CA ASN A 104 -7.01 -13.46 19.27
C ASN A 104 -7.06 -13.36 17.73
N ALA A 105 -7.80 -14.30 17.11
CA ALA A 105 -7.95 -14.37 15.65
C ALA A 105 -8.52 -13.09 15.02
N THR A 106 -9.35 -12.32 15.73
CA THR A 106 -9.90 -11.05 15.23
C THR A 106 -8.83 -9.96 15.14
N ILE A 107 -7.93 -9.91 16.12
CA ILE A 107 -6.82 -8.96 16.13
C ILE A 107 -5.77 -9.32 15.10
N LEU A 108 -5.48 -10.61 14.98
CA LEU A 108 -4.60 -11.10 13.94
C LEU A 108 -5.10 -10.72 12.54
N ALA A 109 -6.39 -10.97 12.26
CA ALA A 109 -6.99 -10.58 10.98
C ALA A 109 -6.93 -9.06 10.74
N SER A 110 -7.16 -8.26 11.78
CA SER A 110 -7.05 -6.79 11.71
C SER A 110 -5.61 -6.35 11.42
N ALA A 111 -4.63 -6.95 12.10
CA ALA A 111 -3.21 -6.67 11.91
C ALA A 111 -2.68 -7.15 10.54
N GLN A 112 -3.30 -8.16 9.94
CA GLN A 112 -2.99 -8.68 8.60
C GLN A 112 -3.68 -7.92 7.47
N THR A 113 -4.67 -7.08 7.80
CA THR A 113 -5.39 -6.32 6.79
C THR A 113 -4.49 -5.25 6.18
N GLN A 114 -4.27 -5.33 4.87
CA GLN A 114 -3.52 -4.32 4.12
C GLN A 114 -4.41 -3.11 3.84
N LEU A 115 -3.89 -1.94 4.16
CA LEU A 115 -4.54 -0.66 3.86
C LEU A 115 -3.78 0.03 2.74
N ASP A 116 -4.48 0.30 1.63
CA ASP A 116 -3.92 0.97 0.46
C ASP A 116 -3.32 2.34 0.81
N ASN A 117 -3.93 3.03 1.79
CA ASN A 117 -3.50 4.34 2.28
C ASN A 117 -2.15 4.28 3.01
N TYR A 118 -1.76 3.10 3.53
CA TYR A 118 -0.48 2.87 4.21
C TYR A 118 0.54 2.13 3.36
N ARG A 119 0.18 1.73 2.14
CA ARG A 119 1.04 1.02 1.23
C ARG A 119 1.39 1.87 0.03
N CYS A 120 2.68 2.03 -0.25
CA CYS A 120 3.13 2.66 -1.49
C CYS A 120 3.08 1.63 -2.63
N PRO A 121 2.38 1.89 -3.75
CA PRO A 121 2.35 0.94 -4.87
C PRO A 121 3.72 0.67 -5.53
N SER A 122 4.72 1.54 -5.30
CA SER A 122 6.10 1.32 -5.73
C SER A 122 6.91 0.45 -4.76
N ASP A 123 6.35 0.09 -3.59
CA ASP A 123 7.01 -0.75 -2.60
C ASP A 123 6.85 -2.24 -2.93
N VAL A 124 7.97 -2.89 -3.22
CA VAL A 124 8.06 -4.31 -3.62
C VAL A 124 8.11 -5.28 -2.44
N ALA A 125 8.00 -4.81 -1.19
CA ALA A 125 7.94 -5.68 -0.03
C ALA A 125 6.79 -6.71 -0.14
N PRO A 126 6.85 -7.85 0.57
CA PRO A 126 5.71 -8.74 0.68
C PRO A 126 4.49 -8.05 1.32
N ALA A 127 3.34 -8.68 1.18
CA ALA A 127 2.07 -8.22 1.73
C ALA A 127 2.09 -8.22 3.28
N LEU A 128 2.66 -9.28 3.85
CA LEU A 128 2.84 -9.47 5.27
C LEU A 128 4.34 -9.53 5.62
N ASN A 129 4.68 -9.11 6.83
CA ASN A 129 6.02 -9.17 7.36
C ASN A 129 6.26 -10.57 7.96
N ASP A 130 7.23 -11.29 7.42
CA ASP A 130 7.67 -12.62 7.86
C ASP A 130 8.52 -12.57 9.15
N LYS A 131 8.86 -11.36 9.62
CA LYS A 131 9.64 -11.17 10.86
C LYS A 131 8.71 -10.95 12.04
N SER A 132 8.80 -11.86 13.01
CA SER A 132 8.17 -11.71 14.32
C SER A 132 8.59 -10.39 14.97
N LEU A 133 7.64 -9.65 15.53
CA LEU A 133 7.94 -8.53 16.39
C LEU A 133 8.80 -9.04 17.56
N PRO A 134 9.95 -8.41 17.89
CA PRO A 134 10.88 -8.92 18.91
C PRO A 134 10.30 -9.01 20.33
N THR A 135 9.05 -8.59 20.53
CA THR A 135 8.35 -8.56 21.82
C THR A 135 7.07 -9.40 21.84
N VAL A 136 6.69 -10.04 20.72
CA VAL A 136 5.48 -10.88 20.63
C VAL A 136 5.90 -12.34 20.46
N VAL A 137 5.44 -13.20 21.37
CA VAL A 137 5.83 -14.62 21.52
C VAL A 137 5.33 -15.51 20.38
N VAL A 138 4.66 -14.94 19.38
CA VAL A 138 4.02 -15.68 18.29
C VAL A 138 4.56 -15.18 16.94
N GLN A 139 4.97 -16.12 16.08
CA GLN A 139 5.41 -15.91 14.70
C GLN A 139 4.24 -15.54 13.80
N GLU A 140 3.51 -14.48 14.17
CA GLU A 140 2.32 -14.04 13.46
C GLU A 140 2.72 -12.94 12.48
N GLU A 141 2.48 -13.19 11.19
CA GLU A 141 2.78 -12.24 10.13
C GLU A 141 1.78 -11.07 10.20
N ILE A 142 2.26 -9.83 10.15
CA ILE A 142 1.45 -8.59 10.18
C ILE A 142 1.60 -7.82 8.86
N ALA A 143 0.60 -7.02 8.48
CA ALA A 143 0.62 -6.26 7.24
C ALA A 143 1.80 -5.28 7.18
N TYR A 144 2.44 -5.22 6.01
CA TYR A 144 3.53 -4.28 5.77
C TYR A 144 3.00 -2.88 5.49
N ALA A 145 3.58 -1.86 6.14
CA ALA A 145 3.31 -0.45 5.86
C ALA A 145 4.56 0.21 5.28
N SER A 146 4.40 0.99 4.21
CA SER A 146 5.52 1.68 3.54
C SER A 146 5.89 3.00 4.23
N TYR A 147 5.03 3.51 5.11
CA TYR A 147 5.21 4.78 5.80
C TYR A 147 5.42 4.54 7.28
N VAL A 148 6.65 4.78 7.74
CA VAL A 148 7.06 4.57 9.13
C VAL A 148 7.43 5.90 9.79
N ALA A 149 7.16 6.01 11.08
CA ALA A 149 7.64 7.14 11.86
C ALA A 149 9.14 6.99 12.14
N SER A 150 9.88 8.09 12.07
CA SER A 150 11.24 8.14 12.60
C SER A 150 11.17 8.36 14.11
N MET A 151 11.78 7.47 14.89
CA MET A 151 11.85 7.58 16.35
C MET A 151 12.83 8.67 16.84
N GLY A 152 13.52 9.36 15.91
CA GLY A 152 14.61 10.28 16.25
C GLY A 152 15.81 9.56 16.86
N THR A 153 16.82 10.32 17.28
CA THR A 153 17.93 9.82 18.07
C THR A 153 17.68 10.09 19.55
N ASN A 154 17.75 9.04 20.37
CA ASN A 154 17.76 9.17 21.83
C ASN A 154 18.94 10.08 22.21
N LYS A 155 18.66 11.21 22.87
CA LYS A 155 19.67 11.95 23.63
C LYS A 155 19.73 11.39 25.04
#